data_AF-A0A660ZUV4-F1
#
_entry.id   AF-A0A660ZUV4-F1
#
_cell.length_a   1.000
_cell.length_b   1.000
_cell.length_c   1.000
_cell.angle_alpha   90.00
_cell.angle_beta   90.00
_cell.angle_gamma   90.00
#
_symmetry.space_group_name_H-M   'P 1'
#
loop_
_entity.id
_entity.type
_entity.pdbx_description
1 polymer ?
#
loop_
_entity_poly.entity_id
_entity_poly.type
_entity_poly.pdbx_seq_one_letter_code
_entity_poly.pdbx_strand_id
1 'polypeptide(L)'
;MALPIDDVYKNPNRGAESPIRVANEVYTAGDTRTGVQTIAFNLPNDERVREAKGSKKVMLKNVIDAKYEAILLPIAERIMLPEHVVRVEREAYFDFVLHHELSHGLGPGKLVIDGRETEVRLELKDLYSALEEAKADVLGMYDIYMLIDKGVLPASKGENLSWTVVPGLFRSARFGPTEAHGLGVVCQFNYLAEKGALSISESGKFAPVEEKWRDAIRDLAHELLMLQANADYDVAAAWVAKYGTIPPSMQRAFDALKDVPVDIRPVFTIKG
;
A
#
# COMPACT_ATOMS: atom_id res chain seq x y z
N MET A 1 19.25 4.16 10.02
CA MET A 1 17.89 4.01 9.43
C MET A 1 18.04 3.68 7.95
N ALA A 2 17.33 2.67 7.47
CA ALA A 2 17.65 1.97 6.23
C ALA A 2 16.78 2.34 5.02
N LEU A 3 16.07 3.48 5.07
CA LEU A 3 15.31 3.98 3.91
C LEU A 3 16.27 4.29 2.75
N PRO A 4 15.87 4.03 1.49
CA PRO A 4 16.72 4.22 0.31
C PRO A 4 16.77 5.69 -0.10
N ILE A 5 17.13 6.59 0.81
CA ILE A 5 17.28 8.05 0.59
C ILE A 5 18.49 8.58 1.36
N ASP A 6 18.91 9.79 1.04
CA ASP A 6 20.02 10.46 1.72
C ASP A 6 19.71 10.66 3.21
N ASP A 7 20.75 10.57 4.06
CA ASP A 7 20.62 10.66 5.51
C ASP A 7 20.03 11.99 5.98
N VAL A 8 20.22 13.07 5.22
CA VAL A 8 19.66 14.41 5.50
C VAL A 8 18.12 14.42 5.52
N TYR A 9 17.49 13.52 4.75
CA TYR A 9 16.03 13.40 4.67
C TYR A 9 15.45 12.36 5.63
N LYS A 10 16.31 11.61 6.35
CA LYS A 10 15.85 10.64 7.34
C LYS A 10 15.45 11.36 8.61
N ASN A 11 14.33 10.95 9.20
CA ASN A 11 13.87 11.49 10.47
C ASN A 11 14.30 10.58 11.63
N PRO A 12 15.39 10.91 12.38
CA PRO A 12 15.85 10.10 13.50
C PRO A 12 14.94 10.21 14.74
N ASN A 13 14.08 11.22 14.80
CA ASN A 13 13.29 11.60 15.98
C ASN A 13 11.79 11.33 15.76
N ARG A 14 11.43 10.16 15.24
CA ARG A 14 10.02 9.75 15.05
C ARG A 14 9.36 9.33 16.37
N GLY A 15 9.12 10.29 17.26
CA GLY A 15 8.17 10.19 18.39
C GLY A 15 8.28 8.96 19.30
N ALA A 16 7.26 8.76 20.13
CA ALA A 16 7.14 7.57 20.99
C ALA A 16 6.66 6.34 20.19
N GLU A 17 6.92 5.14 20.72
CA GLU A 17 6.50 3.86 20.13
C GLU A 17 5.03 3.88 19.68
N SER A 18 4.76 3.37 18.47
CA SER A 18 3.40 3.11 18.00
C SER A 18 3.08 1.62 18.16
N PRO A 19 2.48 1.17 19.27
CA PRO A 19 2.16 -0.24 19.45
C PRO A 19 1.21 -0.74 18.37
N ILE A 20 1.54 -1.90 17.80
CA ILE A 20 0.67 -2.62 16.88
C ILE A 20 -0.06 -3.73 17.64
N ARG A 21 -1.34 -3.91 17.37
CA ARG A 21 -2.12 -5.06 17.84
C ARG A 21 -2.82 -5.72 16.67
N VAL A 22 -2.79 -7.04 16.66
CA VAL A 22 -3.59 -7.85 15.75
C VAL A 22 -4.79 -8.37 16.55
N ALA A 23 -6.00 -8.14 16.05
CA ALA A 23 -7.24 -8.52 16.70
C ALA A 23 -8.21 -9.12 15.69
N ASN A 24 -9.16 -9.91 16.19
CA ASN A 24 -10.34 -10.29 15.42
C ASN A 24 -11.48 -9.35 15.78
N GLU A 25 -12.07 -8.72 14.76
CA GLU A 25 -13.25 -7.88 14.92
C GLU A 25 -14.46 -8.73 15.31
N VAL A 26 -15.11 -8.36 16.41
CA VAL A 26 -16.37 -9.00 16.86
C VAL A 26 -17.58 -8.22 16.36
N TYR A 27 -17.47 -6.90 16.28
CA TYR A 27 -18.55 -6.01 15.85
C TYR A 27 -18.01 -4.61 15.52
N THR A 28 -18.61 -3.94 14.53
CA THR A 28 -18.36 -2.53 14.20
C THR A 28 -19.66 -1.74 14.00
N ALA A 29 -19.62 -0.42 14.22
CA ALA A 29 -20.78 0.48 14.11
C ALA A 29 -20.36 1.92 13.84
N GLY A 30 -21.35 2.77 13.51
CA GLY A 30 -21.09 4.17 13.19
C GLY A 30 -20.35 4.30 11.87
N ASP A 31 -19.40 5.23 11.82
CA ASP A 31 -18.66 5.63 10.62
C ASP A 31 -17.97 4.45 9.91
N THR A 32 -17.22 3.64 10.66
CA THR A 32 -16.45 2.47 10.18
C THR A 32 -17.33 1.31 9.66
N ARG A 33 -18.65 1.34 9.90
CA ARG A 33 -19.58 0.33 9.34
C ARG A 33 -20.05 0.70 7.93
N THR A 34 -19.88 1.95 7.50
CA THR A 34 -20.40 2.44 6.22
C THR A 34 -19.44 2.13 5.08
N GLY A 35 -19.96 1.74 3.91
CA GLY A 35 -19.14 1.52 2.72
C GLY A 35 -18.05 0.45 2.87
N VAL A 36 -16.81 0.83 2.54
CA VAL A 36 -15.64 -0.05 2.61
C VAL A 36 -15.27 -0.29 4.07
N GLN A 37 -15.18 -1.56 4.46
CA GLN A 37 -14.85 -1.97 5.81
C GLN A 37 -13.38 -1.73 6.13
N THR A 38 -13.12 -1.12 7.28
CA THR A 38 -11.78 -0.87 7.81
C THR A 38 -11.02 -2.18 8.02
N ILE A 39 -9.77 -2.28 7.54
CA ILE A 39 -8.88 -3.44 7.78
C ILE A 39 -7.87 -3.18 8.88
N ALA A 40 -7.51 -1.92 9.06
CA ALA A 40 -6.63 -1.45 10.12
C ALA A 40 -6.95 0.02 10.42
N PHE A 41 -6.62 0.46 11.63
CA PHE A 41 -6.77 1.85 12.02
C PHE A 41 -5.67 2.28 12.98
N ASN A 42 -5.33 3.57 12.96
CA ASN A 42 -4.32 4.18 13.80
C ASN A 42 -4.92 5.32 14.62
N LEU A 43 -5.06 5.13 15.94
CA LEU A 43 -5.76 6.07 16.82
C LEU A 43 -4.97 6.35 18.11
N PRO A 44 -5.17 7.52 18.75
CA PRO A 44 -6.09 8.60 18.36
C PRO A 44 -5.56 9.50 17.24
N ASN A 45 -6.45 10.32 16.67
CA ASN A 45 -6.10 11.37 15.69
C ASN A 45 -5.68 12.70 16.34
N ASP A 46 -5.88 12.89 17.66
CA ASP A 46 -5.47 14.10 18.38
C ASP A 46 -3.94 14.20 18.43
N GLU A 47 -3.36 15.14 17.66
CA GLU A 47 -1.92 15.34 17.56
C GLU A 47 -1.25 15.65 18.91
N ARG A 48 -1.94 16.34 19.83
CA ARG A 48 -1.42 16.58 21.18
C ARG A 48 -1.23 15.26 21.95
N VAL A 49 -2.14 14.30 21.76
CA VAL A 49 -2.01 12.96 22.39
C VAL A 49 -0.95 12.14 21.67
N ARG A 50 -0.89 12.20 20.34
CA ARG A 50 0.11 11.50 19.54
C ARG A 50 1.53 11.96 19.89
N GLU A 51 1.77 13.25 20.05
CA GLU A 51 3.07 13.78 20.48
C GLU A 51 3.41 13.34 21.92
N ALA A 52 2.45 13.36 22.84
CA ALA A 52 2.70 13.03 24.23
C ALA A 52 2.79 11.52 24.55
N LYS A 53 2.09 10.67 23.78
CA LYS A 53 1.84 9.25 24.09
C LYS A 53 1.94 8.30 22.90
N GLY A 54 2.15 8.80 21.69
CA GLY A 54 2.09 8.01 20.48
C GLY A 54 0.65 7.67 20.06
N SER A 55 0.55 6.76 19.10
CA SER A 55 -0.71 6.23 18.59
C SER A 55 -0.67 4.71 18.56
N LYS A 56 -1.84 4.07 18.54
CA LYS A 56 -1.98 2.61 18.48
C LYS A 56 -2.51 2.21 17.12
N LYS A 57 -1.81 1.28 16.48
CA LYS A 57 -2.25 0.62 15.25
C LYS A 57 -2.96 -0.69 15.59
N VAL A 58 -4.15 -0.91 15.04
CA VAL A 58 -4.91 -2.15 15.22
C VAL A 58 -5.20 -2.74 13.85
N MET A 59 -4.77 -3.98 13.64
CA MET A 59 -5.04 -4.80 12.46
C MET A 59 -6.23 -5.72 12.76
N LEU A 60 -7.23 -5.73 11.87
CA LEU A 60 -8.42 -6.56 11.99
C LEU A 60 -8.25 -7.82 11.13
N LYS A 61 -7.63 -8.85 11.71
CA LYS A 61 -7.16 -10.03 10.98
C LYS A 61 -8.27 -10.76 10.24
N ASN A 62 -9.38 -11.05 10.91
CA ASN A 62 -10.52 -11.72 10.28
C ASN A 62 -11.17 -10.89 9.14
N VAL A 63 -11.10 -9.56 9.20
CA VAL A 63 -11.58 -8.68 8.12
C VAL A 63 -10.62 -8.72 6.92
N ILE A 64 -9.31 -8.70 7.17
CA ILE A 64 -8.27 -8.88 6.15
C ILE A 64 -8.42 -10.24 5.46
N ASP A 65 -8.59 -11.30 6.25
CA ASP A 65 -8.77 -12.67 5.75
C ASP A 65 -10.05 -12.77 4.90
N ALA A 66 -11.16 -12.15 5.32
CA ALA A 66 -12.40 -12.12 4.54
C ALA A 66 -12.25 -11.38 3.21
N LYS A 67 -11.49 -10.28 3.17
CA LYS A 67 -11.19 -9.56 1.92
C LYS A 67 -10.23 -10.33 1.01
N TYR A 68 -9.28 -11.08 1.58
CA TYR A 68 -8.45 -11.99 0.81
C TYR A 68 -9.31 -13.01 0.07
N GLU A 69 -10.20 -13.70 0.80
CA GLU A 69 -11.03 -14.78 0.26
C GLU A 69 -12.09 -14.29 -0.74
N ALA A 70 -12.81 -13.22 -0.38
CA ALA A 70 -13.95 -12.76 -1.17
C ALA A 70 -13.55 -11.86 -2.35
N ILE A 71 -12.33 -11.32 -2.36
CA ILE A 71 -11.93 -10.27 -3.31
C ILE A 71 -10.57 -10.56 -3.92
N LEU A 72 -9.50 -10.62 -3.14
CA LEU A 72 -8.14 -10.71 -3.68
C LEU A 72 -7.93 -12.00 -4.48
N LEU A 73 -8.32 -13.15 -3.92
CA LEU A 73 -8.16 -14.45 -4.56
C LEU A 73 -9.02 -14.57 -5.84
N PRO A 74 -10.32 -14.21 -5.86
CA PRO A 74 -11.09 -14.13 -7.09
C PRO A 74 -10.49 -13.19 -8.14
N ILE A 75 -9.92 -12.05 -7.74
CA ILE A 75 -9.18 -11.17 -8.67
C ILE A 75 -8.01 -11.93 -9.28
N ALA A 76 -7.18 -12.58 -8.45
CA ALA A 76 -6.03 -13.34 -8.92
C ALA A 76 -6.42 -14.41 -9.95
N GLU A 77 -7.47 -15.18 -9.68
CA GLU A 77 -7.99 -16.19 -10.62
C GLU A 77 -8.40 -15.63 -11.98
N ARG A 78 -8.87 -14.37 -12.03
CA ARG A 78 -9.30 -13.71 -13.27
C ARG A 78 -8.15 -13.06 -14.02
N ILE A 79 -7.15 -12.52 -13.32
CA ILE A 79 -6.11 -11.72 -13.97
C ILE A 79 -4.78 -12.45 -14.12
N MET A 80 -4.54 -13.54 -13.39
CA MET A 80 -3.28 -14.29 -13.44
C MET A 80 -3.46 -15.62 -14.19
N LEU A 81 -2.34 -16.25 -14.55
CA LEU A 81 -2.35 -17.63 -15.04
C LEU A 81 -2.60 -18.61 -13.88
N PRO A 82 -3.31 -19.73 -14.09
CA PRO A 82 -3.64 -20.67 -13.01
C PRO A 82 -2.41 -21.15 -12.21
N GLU A 83 -1.29 -21.40 -12.87
CA GLU A 83 -0.02 -21.80 -12.26
C GLU A 83 0.64 -20.70 -11.41
N HIS A 84 0.21 -19.45 -11.56
CA HIS A 84 0.65 -18.34 -10.72
C HIS A 84 -0.28 -18.09 -9.54
N VAL A 85 -1.57 -18.40 -9.66
CA VAL A 85 -2.57 -18.23 -8.58
C VAL A 85 -2.19 -19.02 -7.33
N VAL A 86 -1.55 -20.18 -7.49
CA VAL A 86 -1.06 -21.01 -6.36
C VAL A 86 0.01 -20.31 -5.51
N ARG A 87 0.61 -19.22 -5.99
CA ARG A 87 1.57 -18.38 -5.26
C ARG A 87 0.90 -17.23 -4.50
N VAL A 88 -0.41 -17.03 -4.64
CA VAL A 88 -1.14 -15.96 -3.93
C VAL A 88 -1.48 -16.45 -2.54
N GLU A 89 -0.90 -15.84 -1.51
CA GLU A 89 -0.91 -16.36 -0.15
C GLU A 89 -1.57 -15.40 0.84
N ARG A 90 -2.44 -15.93 1.72
CA ARG A 90 -3.18 -15.13 2.70
C ARG A 90 -2.22 -14.42 3.67
N GLU A 91 -1.21 -15.12 4.14
CA GLU A 91 -0.19 -14.62 5.05
C GLU A 91 0.61 -13.48 4.40
N ALA A 92 1.00 -13.63 3.12
CA ALA A 92 1.67 -12.56 2.37
C ALA A 92 0.79 -11.31 2.23
N TYR A 93 -0.52 -11.47 2.03
CA TYR A 93 -1.45 -10.34 2.01
C TYR A 93 -1.55 -9.65 3.37
N PHE A 94 -1.63 -10.43 4.46
CA PHE A 94 -1.62 -9.88 5.81
C PHE A 94 -0.32 -9.13 6.12
N ASP A 95 0.82 -9.71 5.77
CA ASP A 95 2.13 -9.08 6.00
C ASP A 95 2.28 -7.79 5.18
N PHE A 96 1.79 -7.77 3.93
CA PHE A 96 1.75 -6.55 3.12
C PHE A 96 0.94 -5.44 3.79
N VAL A 97 -0.30 -5.73 4.24
CA VAL A 97 -1.14 -4.73 4.94
C VAL A 97 -0.47 -4.28 6.24
N LEU A 98 0.12 -5.20 7.01
CA LEU A 98 0.82 -4.86 8.25
C LEU A 98 1.98 -3.91 8.01
N HIS A 99 2.79 -4.17 6.97
CA HIS A 99 3.95 -3.35 6.67
C HIS A 99 3.55 -2.02 6.01
N HIS A 100 2.48 -1.98 5.21
CA HIS A 100 1.87 -0.73 4.76
C HIS A 100 1.56 0.20 5.95
N GLU A 101 0.87 -0.32 6.98
CA GLU A 101 0.52 0.44 8.17
C GLU A 101 1.76 0.90 8.96
N LEU A 102 2.83 0.09 8.99
CA LEU A 102 4.11 0.48 9.56
C LEU A 102 4.74 1.64 8.79
N SER A 103 4.67 1.59 7.45
CA SER A 103 5.36 2.51 6.56
C SER A 103 4.74 3.91 6.48
N HIS A 104 3.46 4.10 6.80
CA HIS A 104 2.93 5.45 7.11
C HIS A 104 3.74 6.14 8.22
N GLY A 105 4.20 5.33 9.16
CA GLY A 105 5.12 5.72 10.23
C GLY A 105 6.57 5.88 9.79
N LEU A 106 6.90 5.94 8.49
CA LEU A 106 8.26 6.11 7.94
C LEU A 106 8.32 7.18 6.82
N GLY A 107 9.52 7.68 6.52
CA GLY A 107 9.78 8.71 5.50
C GLY A 107 9.85 10.17 6.00
N PRO A 108 9.79 11.16 5.11
CA PRO A 108 9.63 12.59 5.44
C PRO A 108 8.27 12.89 6.09
N GLY A 109 8.16 14.03 6.77
CA GLY A 109 6.92 14.46 7.43
C GLY A 109 6.93 15.96 7.74
N LYS A 110 7.67 16.37 8.77
CA LYS A 110 8.01 17.78 9.01
C LYS A 110 9.21 18.16 8.14
N LEU A 111 9.19 19.34 7.54
CA LEU A 111 10.19 19.87 6.62
C LEU A 111 10.57 21.30 6.99
N VAL A 112 11.74 21.74 6.52
CA VAL A 112 12.14 23.16 6.51
C VAL A 112 12.46 23.54 5.09
N ILE A 113 11.68 24.45 4.50
CA ILE A 113 11.84 24.93 3.12
C ILE A 113 12.07 26.44 3.19
N ASP A 114 13.20 26.91 2.67
CA ASP A 114 13.59 28.34 2.72
C ASP A 114 13.51 28.96 4.13
N GLY A 115 13.86 28.18 5.15
CA GLY A 115 13.82 28.60 6.56
C GLY A 115 12.42 28.59 7.19
N ARG A 116 11.38 28.20 6.45
CA ARG A 116 10.00 28.04 6.93
C ARG A 116 9.75 26.60 7.34
N GLU A 117 9.31 26.40 8.57
CA GLU A 117 8.79 25.11 9.02
C GLU A 117 7.47 24.81 8.29
N THR A 118 7.38 23.60 7.74
CA THR A 118 6.19 23.12 7.01
C THR A 118 6.06 21.60 7.14
N GLU A 119 5.08 21.02 6.47
CA GLU A 119 4.84 19.59 6.42
C GLU A 119 4.63 19.13 4.97
N VAL A 120 5.02 17.90 4.65
CA VAL A 120 4.84 17.29 3.32
C VAL A 120 3.40 17.47 2.82
N ARG A 121 2.41 17.23 3.69
CA ARG A 121 0.98 17.34 3.35
C ARG A 121 0.54 18.76 2.95
N LEU A 122 1.18 19.78 3.52
CA LEU A 122 0.83 21.18 3.27
C LEU A 122 1.37 21.65 1.91
N GLU A 123 2.56 21.17 1.56
CA GLU A 123 3.22 21.52 0.30
C GLU A 123 2.66 20.72 -0.89
N LEU A 124 2.38 19.42 -0.71
CA LEU A 124 1.85 18.54 -1.76
C LEU A 124 0.32 18.60 -1.92
N LYS A 125 -0.40 19.25 -1.01
CA LYS A 125 -1.83 19.58 -1.12
C LYS A 125 -2.69 18.37 -1.50
N ASP A 126 -3.42 18.45 -2.60
CA ASP A 126 -4.32 17.42 -3.13
C ASP A 126 -3.60 16.15 -3.61
N LEU A 127 -2.29 16.21 -3.87
CA LEU A 127 -1.49 15.05 -4.26
C LEU A 127 -1.02 14.23 -3.06
N TYR A 128 -1.03 14.82 -1.85
CA TYR A 128 -0.42 14.21 -0.66
C TYR A 128 -0.97 12.83 -0.38
N SER A 129 -2.30 12.68 -0.33
CA SER A 129 -2.93 11.42 0.07
C SER A 129 -2.55 10.29 -0.88
N ALA A 130 -2.62 10.50 -2.19
CA ALA A 130 -2.28 9.45 -3.16
C ALA A 130 -0.79 9.06 -3.10
N LEU A 131 0.10 10.04 -2.92
CA LEU A 131 1.54 9.79 -2.78
C LEU A 131 1.89 9.12 -1.45
N GLU A 132 1.20 9.45 -0.37
CA GLU A 132 1.38 8.83 0.94
C GLU A 132 0.92 7.36 0.94
N GLU A 133 -0.23 7.05 0.33
CA GLU A 133 -0.71 5.67 0.13
C GLU A 133 0.27 4.87 -0.75
N ALA A 134 0.71 5.44 -1.87
CA ALA A 134 1.69 4.80 -2.74
C ALA A 134 3.01 4.53 -2.01
N LYS A 135 3.48 5.49 -1.20
CA LYS A 135 4.68 5.33 -0.37
C LYS A 135 4.48 4.22 0.65
N ALA A 136 3.35 4.17 1.35
CA ALA A 136 3.07 3.16 2.35
C ALA A 136 3.06 1.74 1.76
N ASP A 137 2.38 1.54 0.62
CA ASP A 137 2.39 0.25 -0.11
C ASP A 137 3.82 -0.18 -0.47
N VAL A 138 4.59 0.73 -1.10
CA VAL A 138 5.92 0.42 -1.64
C VAL A 138 6.94 0.22 -0.55
N LEU A 139 6.92 1.06 0.49
CA LEU A 139 7.77 0.87 1.65
C LEU A 139 7.38 -0.37 2.45
N GLY A 140 6.10 -0.74 2.48
CA GLY A 140 5.68 -1.97 3.13
C GLY A 140 6.37 -3.20 2.52
N MET A 141 6.43 -3.25 1.19
CA MET A 141 7.19 -4.28 0.47
C MET A 141 8.70 -4.17 0.69
N TYR A 142 9.25 -2.95 0.59
CA TYR A 142 10.68 -2.69 0.80
C TYR A 142 11.14 -3.13 2.19
N ASP A 143 10.36 -2.81 3.22
CA ASP A 143 10.66 -3.13 4.62
C ASP A 143 10.68 -4.64 4.85
N ILE A 144 9.73 -5.40 4.28
CA ILE A 144 9.75 -6.87 4.35
C ILE A 144 11.06 -7.42 3.77
N TYR A 145 11.41 -7.01 2.55
CA TYR A 145 12.64 -7.46 1.89
C TYR A 145 13.90 -7.06 2.66
N MET A 146 13.95 -5.84 3.18
CA MET A 146 15.07 -5.34 3.98
C MET A 146 15.19 -6.08 5.32
N LEU A 147 14.08 -6.45 5.97
CA LEU A 147 14.10 -7.24 7.20
C LEU A 147 14.53 -8.69 6.95
N ILE A 148 14.20 -9.25 5.78
CA ILE A 148 14.71 -10.55 5.32
C ILE A 148 16.22 -10.49 5.13
N ASP A 149 16.73 -9.49 4.41
CA ASP A 149 18.17 -9.34 4.15
C ASP A 149 18.98 -9.19 5.46
N LYS A 150 18.35 -8.66 6.52
CA LYS A 150 18.92 -8.53 7.86
C LYS A 150 18.76 -9.76 8.75
N GLY A 151 18.09 -10.81 8.28
CA GLY A 151 17.80 -12.02 9.05
C GLY A 151 16.77 -11.83 10.18
N VAL A 152 16.00 -10.73 10.16
CA VAL A 152 14.92 -10.47 11.13
C VAL A 152 13.65 -11.21 10.75
N LEU A 153 13.35 -11.29 9.46
CA LEU A 153 12.26 -12.10 8.91
C LEU A 153 12.83 -13.30 8.14
N PRO A 154 12.14 -14.46 8.13
CA PRO A 154 12.56 -15.61 7.33
C PRO A 154 12.32 -15.34 5.84
N ALA A 155 13.17 -15.90 4.96
CA ALA A 155 13.09 -15.73 3.51
C ALA A 155 11.70 -16.05 2.92
N SER A 156 11.01 -17.06 3.47
CA SER A 156 9.63 -17.42 3.12
C SER A 156 8.65 -16.24 3.08
N LYS A 157 8.86 -15.18 3.88
CA LYS A 157 8.01 -13.98 3.88
C LYS A 157 8.07 -13.17 2.59
N GLY A 158 9.12 -13.35 1.78
CA GLY A 158 9.31 -12.64 0.51
C GLY A 158 8.95 -13.46 -0.74
N GLU A 159 8.86 -14.79 -0.63
CA GLU A 159 8.76 -15.70 -1.78
C GLU A 159 7.46 -15.55 -2.61
N ASN A 160 6.37 -15.19 -1.94
CA ASN A 160 5.02 -15.05 -2.52
C ASN A 160 4.48 -13.61 -2.45
N LEU A 161 5.30 -12.67 -1.96
CA LEU A 161 4.86 -11.30 -1.71
C LEU A 161 4.44 -10.58 -3.00
N SER A 162 5.31 -10.58 -4.00
CA SER A 162 5.05 -10.01 -5.33
C SER A 162 3.82 -10.63 -6.01
N TRP A 163 3.72 -11.97 -5.99
CA TRP A 163 2.60 -12.73 -6.53
C TRP A 163 1.27 -12.34 -5.89
N THR A 164 1.29 -12.03 -4.59
CA THR A 164 0.11 -11.61 -3.83
C THR A 164 -0.22 -10.12 -3.99
N VAL A 165 0.80 -9.27 -4.15
CA VAL A 165 0.61 -7.82 -4.34
C VAL A 165 0.05 -7.49 -5.72
N VAL A 166 0.46 -8.20 -6.78
CA VAL A 166 -0.04 -7.96 -8.14
C VAL A 166 -1.57 -7.91 -8.24
N PRO A 167 -2.35 -8.92 -7.79
CA PRO A 167 -3.81 -8.81 -7.76
C PRO A 167 -4.31 -7.74 -6.79
N GLY A 168 -3.55 -7.40 -5.75
CA GLY A 168 -3.82 -6.29 -4.83
C GLY A 168 -3.85 -4.92 -5.53
N LEU A 169 -2.98 -4.70 -6.52
CA LEU A 169 -2.99 -3.47 -7.34
C LEU A 169 -4.35 -3.29 -8.04
N PHE A 170 -4.90 -4.37 -8.61
CA PHE A 170 -6.20 -4.32 -9.29
C PHE A 170 -7.36 -4.17 -8.31
N ARG A 171 -7.26 -4.76 -7.11
CA ARG A 171 -8.26 -4.59 -6.06
C ARG A 171 -8.42 -3.11 -5.70
N SER A 172 -7.33 -2.43 -5.37
CA SER A 172 -7.35 -1.01 -4.98
C SER A 172 -7.64 -0.08 -6.16
N ALA A 173 -7.13 -0.38 -7.36
CA ALA A 173 -7.34 0.48 -8.53
C ALA A 173 -8.82 0.57 -8.96
N ARG A 174 -9.64 -0.41 -8.58
CA ARG A 174 -11.11 -0.40 -8.79
C ARG A 174 -11.84 0.66 -7.95
N PHE A 175 -11.21 1.25 -6.94
CA PHE A 175 -11.77 2.41 -6.23
C PHE A 175 -11.78 3.66 -7.13
N GLY A 176 -10.94 3.67 -8.17
CA GLY A 176 -10.87 4.72 -9.18
C GLY A 176 -9.80 5.78 -8.87
N PRO A 177 -9.37 6.53 -9.89
CA PRO A 177 -8.27 7.50 -9.77
C PRO A 177 -8.65 8.80 -9.03
N THR A 178 -9.93 8.95 -8.69
CA THR A 178 -10.42 10.06 -7.84
C THR A 178 -10.31 9.74 -6.35
N GLU A 179 -10.01 8.49 -6.01
CA GLU A 179 -9.75 8.02 -4.65
C GLU A 179 -8.22 7.91 -4.47
N ALA A 180 -7.72 8.31 -3.30
CA ALA A 180 -6.28 8.44 -3.06
C ALA A 180 -5.53 7.12 -3.20
N HIS A 181 -6.03 6.04 -2.59
CA HIS A 181 -5.39 4.72 -2.69
C HIS A 181 -5.45 4.21 -4.13
N GLY A 182 -6.60 4.36 -4.79
CA GLY A 182 -6.82 4.01 -6.19
C GLY A 182 -5.83 4.72 -7.13
N LEU A 183 -5.65 6.03 -7.00
CA LEU A 183 -4.65 6.78 -7.77
C LEU A 183 -3.23 6.31 -7.46
N GLY A 184 -2.90 6.14 -6.18
CA GLY A 184 -1.60 5.66 -5.73
C GLY A 184 -1.20 4.32 -6.34
N VAL A 185 -2.11 3.34 -6.37
CA VAL A 185 -1.82 2.02 -6.96
C VAL A 185 -1.78 2.03 -8.49
N VAL A 186 -2.52 2.92 -9.17
CA VAL A 186 -2.39 3.10 -10.61
C VAL A 186 -1.01 3.64 -10.95
N CYS A 187 -0.51 4.59 -10.16
CA CYS A 187 0.86 5.08 -10.31
C CYS A 187 1.91 3.97 -10.11
N GLN A 188 1.76 3.17 -9.03
CA GLN A 188 2.63 2.02 -8.77
C GLN A 188 2.61 1.02 -9.94
N PHE A 189 1.43 0.65 -10.42
CA PHE A 189 1.29 -0.29 -11.54
C PHE A 189 2.03 0.20 -12.78
N ASN A 190 1.80 1.45 -13.19
CA ASN A 190 2.41 1.99 -14.41
C ASN A 190 3.93 2.14 -14.26
N TYR A 191 4.42 2.50 -13.08
CA TYR A 191 5.85 2.54 -12.78
C TYR A 191 6.49 1.15 -12.89
N LEU A 192 5.91 0.16 -12.21
CA LEU A 192 6.41 -1.22 -12.22
C LEU A 192 6.37 -1.82 -13.63
N ALA A 193 5.34 -1.50 -14.42
CA ALA A 193 5.26 -1.89 -15.82
C ALA A 193 6.38 -1.22 -16.66
N GLU A 194 6.64 0.08 -16.48
CA GLU A 194 7.72 0.80 -17.17
C GLU A 194 9.11 0.22 -16.83
N LYS A 195 9.34 -0.16 -15.57
CA LYS A 195 10.58 -0.83 -15.13
C LYS A 195 10.64 -2.31 -15.55
N GLY A 196 9.59 -2.84 -16.16
CA GLY A 196 9.49 -4.23 -16.56
C GLY A 196 9.38 -5.22 -15.40
N ALA A 197 8.98 -4.76 -14.21
CA ALA A 197 8.70 -5.57 -13.03
C ALA A 197 7.31 -6.25 -13.10
N LEU A 198 6.51 -5.91 -14.10
CA LEU A 198 5.25 -6.57 -14.44
C LEU A 198 5.30 -7.13 -15.86
N SER A 199 4.76 -8.32 -16.05
CA SER A 199 4.57 -8.94 -17.35
C SER A 199 3.08 -9.11 -17.65
N ILE A 200 2.75 -9.09 -18.94
CA ILE A 200 1.41 -9.40 -19.46
C ILE A 200 1.59 -10.51 -20.50
N SER A 201 0.97 -11.65 -20.29
CA SER A 201 0.98 -12.76 -21.25
C SER A 201 0.25 -12.39 -22.55
N GLU A 202 0.42 -13.20 -23.60
CA GLU A 202 -0.36 -13.06 -24.84
C GLU A 202 -1.87 -13.12 -24.60
N SER A 203 -2.30 -13.90 -23.59
CA SER A 203 -3.69 -14.01 -23.16
C SER A 203 -4.15 -12.87 -22.23
N GLY A 204 -3.31 -11.85 -22.00
CA GLY A 204 -3.64 -10.68 -21.19
C GLY A 204 -3.57 -10.92 -19.68
N LYS A 205 -2.87 -11.96 -19.22
CA LYS A 205 -2.71 -12.30 -17.80
C LYS A 205 -1.46 -11.65 -17.21
N PHE A 206 -1.56 -11.19 -15.97
CA PHE A 206 -0.53 -10.42 -15.27
C PHE A 206 0.29 -11.31 -14.34
N ALA A 207 1.58 -11.01 -14.24
CA ALA A 207 2.49 -11.63 -13.28
C ALA A 207 3.63 -10.66 -12.91
N PRO A 208 4.18 -10.75 -11.68
CA PRO A 208 5.43 -10.07 -11.37
C PRO A 208 6.59 -10.67 -12.18
N VAL A 209 7.62 -9.86 -12.42
CA VAL A 209 8.91 -10.29 -12.96
C VAL A 209 9.90 -10.29 -11.80
N GLU A 210 10.05 -11.46 -11.15
CA GLU A 210 10.74 -11.63 -9.87
C GLU A 210 12.16 -11.04 -9.86
N GLU A 211 12.91 -11.24 -10.94
CA GLU A 211 14.29 -10.79 -11.07
C GLU A 211 14.43 -9.26 -11.14
N LYS A 212 13.35 -8.54 -11.44
CA LYS A 212 13.30 -7.07 -11.47
C LYS A 212 12.51 -6.48 -10.31
N TRP A 213 11.72 -7.29 -9.60
CA TRP A 213 10.74 -6.82 -8.64
C TRP A 213 11.39 -6.02 -7.50
N ARG A 214 12.37 -6.59 -6.79
CA ARG A 214 12.99 -5.94 -5.62
C ARG A 214 13.68 -4.63 -5.98
N ASP A 215 14.36 -4.57 -7.12
CA ASP A 215 15.01 -3.34 -7.60
C ASP A 215 13.98 -2.27 -7.96
N ALA A 216 12.90 -2.64 -8.67
CA ALA A 216 11.83 -1.70 -9.00
C ALA A 216 11.11 -1.17 -7.74
N ILE A 217 10.92 -2.01 -6.71
CA ILE A 217 10.37 -1.59 -5.41
C ILE A 217 11.32 -0.62 -4.70
N ARG A 218 12.62 -0.89 -4.66
CA ARG A 218 13.62 0.03 -4.09
C ARG A 218 13.62 1.38 -4.81
N ASP A 219 13.64 1.37 -6.13
CA ASP A 219 13.72 2.58 -6.94
C ASP A 219 12.44 3.42 -6.80
N LEU A 220 11.27 2.77 -6.80
CA LEU A 220 10.00 3.44 -6.55
C LEU A 220 9.89 3.99 -5.12
N ALA A 221 10.40 3.24 -4.12
CA ALA A 221 10.47 3.73 -2.73
C ALA A 221 11.31 5.00 -2.64
N HIS A 222 12.50 5.00 -3.27
CA HIS A 222 13.35 6.19 -3.34
C HIS A 222 12.60 7.35 -3.99
N GLU A 223 11.98 7.13 -5.14
CA GLU A 223 11.29 8.18 -5.90
C GLU A 223 10.14 8.81 -5.11
N LEU A 224 9.26 8.00 -4.52
CA LEU A 224 8.16 8.48 -3.69
C LEU A 224 8.65 9.22 -2.43
N LEU A 225 9.70 8.70 -1.78
CA LEU A 225 10.31 9.38 -0.63
C LEU A 225 10.92 10.73 -1.03
N MET A 226 11.56 10.82 -2.20
CA MET A 226 12.17 12.07 -2.68
C MET A 226 11.12 13.09 -3.13
N LEU A 227 10.01 12.66 -3.73
CA LEU A 227 8.86 13.53 -3.99
C LEU A 227 8.35 14.17 -2.70
N GLN A 228 8.26 13.40 -1.62
CA GLN A 228 7.88 13.92 -0.31
C GLN A 228 8.95 14.79 0.34
N ALA A 229 10.23 14.39 0.25
CA ALA A 229 11.33 15.09 0.89
C ALA A 229 11.57 16.48 0.28
N ASN A 230 11.51 16.56 -1.05
CA ASN A 230 11.66 17.82 -1.78
C ASN A 230 10.40 18.67 -1.69
N ALA A 231 9.23 18.03 -1.56
CA ALA A 231 7.92 18.68 -1.46
C ALA A 231 7.65 19.69 -2.59
N ASP A 232 8.21 19.42 -3.78
CA ASP A 232 7.96 20.18 -4.99
C ASP A 232 6.64 19.71 -5.62
N TYR A 233 5.62 20.55 -5.51
CA TYR A 233 4.28 20.25 -6.01
C TYR A 233 4.26 20.00 -7.52
N ASP A 234 5.00 20.79 -8.31
CA ASP A 234 4.94 20.71 -9.77
C ASP A 234 5.61 19.42 -10.27
N VAL A 235 6.72 19.03 -9.64
CA VAL A 235 7.38 17.75 -9.91
C VAL A 235 6.49 16.58 -9.51
N ALA A 236 5.85 16.65 -8.35
CA ALA A 236 4.89 15.64 -7.91
C ALA A 236 3.67 15.54 -8.84
N ALA A 237 3.14 16.67 -9.31
CA ALA A 237 2.02 16.71 -10.24
C ALA A 237 2.39 16.11 -11.60
N ALA A 238 3.59 16.40 -12.10
CA ALA A 238 4.10 15.80 -13.34
C ALA A 238 4.26 14.28 -13.22
N TRP A 239 4.74 13.80 -12.06
CA TRP A 239 4.86 12.36 -11.78
C TRP A 239 3.49 11.67 -11.76
N VAL A 240 2.53 12.25 -11.04
CA VAL A 240 1.15 11.74 -10.99
C VAL A 240 0.48 11.81 -12.36
N ALA A 241 0.71 12.86 -13.15
CA ALA A 241 0.18 12.95 -14.52
C ALA A 241 0.75 11.85 -15.43
N LYS A 242 2.05 11.52 -15.27
CA LYS A 242 2.71 10.46 -16.02
C LYS A 242 2.17 9.07 -15.68
N TYR A 243 2.03 8.75 -14.39
CA TYR A 243 1.73 7.38 -13.94
C TYR A 243 0.28 7.17 -13.47
N GLY A 244 -0.52 8.21 -13.26
CA GLY A 244 -1.85 8.14 -12.66
C GLY A 244 -3.01 7.79 -13.61
N THR A 245 -2.72 7.48 -14.88
CA THR A 245 -3.74 7.14 -15.89
C THR A 245 -3.93 5.63 -15.97
N ILE A 246 -5.18 5.15 -15.88
CA ILE A 246 -5.50 3.72 -16.05
C ILE A 246 -5.14 3.29 -17.48
N PRO A 247 -4.20 2.34 -17.66
CA PRO A 247 -3.82 1.88 -18.99
C PRO A 247 -4.88 0.92 -19.56
N PRO A 248 -4.96 0.77 -20.91
CA PRO A 248 -5.92 -0.13 -21.54
C PRO A 248 -5.86 -1.58 -21.06
N SER A 249 -4.67 -2.07 -20.69
CA SER A 249 -4.50 -3.42 -20.12
C SER A 249 -5.22 -3.58 -18.79
N MET A 250 -5.09 -2.61 -17.89
CA MET A 250 -5.78 -2.61 -16.60
C MET A 250 -7.30 -2.43 -16.78
N GLN A 251 -7.73 -1.56 -17.69
CA GLN A 251 -9.15 -1.39 -17.98
C GLN A 251 -9.82 -2.68 -18.46
N ARG A 252 -9.15 -3.46 -19.33
CA ARG A 252 -9.64 -4.79 -19.75
C ARG A 252 -9.73 -5.77 -18.59
N ALA A 253 -8.79 -5.71 -17.65
CA ALA A 253 -8.86 -6.53 -16.44
C ALA A 253 -10.10 -6.14 -15.60
N PHE A 254 -10.41 -4.85 -15.44
CA PHE A 254 -11.62 -4.43 -14.73
C PHE A 254 -12.91 -4.95 -15.36
N ASP A 255 -12.98 -5.03 -16.68
CA ASP A 255 -14.13 -5.62 -17.38
C ASP A 255 -14.35 -7.10 -17.01
N ALA A 256 -13.27 -7.83 -16.74
CA ALA A 256 -13.30 -9.23 -16.28
C ALA A 256 -13.52 -9.38 -14.76
N LEU A 257 -13.65 -8.27 -14.02
CA LEU A 257 -13.81 -8.23 -12.55
C LEU A 257 -15.16 -7.65 -12.12
N LYS A 258 -16.10 -7.45 -13.05
CA LYS A 258 -17.42 -6.84 -12.77
C LYS A 258 -18.28 -7.67 -11.80
N ASP A 259 -18.09 -8.99 -11.78
CA ASP A 259 -18.77 -9.94 -10.90
C ASP A 259 -18.07 -10.13 -9.55
N VAL A 260 -16.79 -9.72 -9.43
CA VAL A 260 -16.06 -9.79 -8.17
C VAL A 260 -16.50 -8.63 -7.27
N PRO A 261 -16.81 -8.86 -5.97
CA PRO A 261 -17.16 -7.77 -5.06
C PRO A 261 -16.10 -6.68 -4.99
N VAL A 262 -16.51 -5.42 -4.77
CA VAL A 262 -15.59 -4.33 -4.46
C VAL A 262 -15.15 -4.41 -3.00
N ASP A 263 -16.07 -4.75 -2.11
CA ASP A 263 -15.79 -5.02 -0.71
C ASP A 263 -16.76 -6.00 -0.06
N ILE A 264 -16.52 -6.34 1.21
CA ILE A 264 -17.37 -7.22 2.02
C ILE A 264 -18.49 -6.45 2.75
N ARG A 265 -19.59 -7.16 3.02
CA ARG A 265 -20.66 -6.70 3.93
C ARG A 265 -20.68 -7.61 5.16
N PRO A 266 -20.19 -7.16 6.33
CA PRO A 266 -20.11 -8.02 7.51
C PRO A 266 -21.50 -8.44 8.04
N VAL A 267 -21.63 -9.72 8.35
CA VAL A 267 -22.74 -10.29 9.11
C VAL A 267 -22.19 -10.74 10.46
N PHE A 268 -22.43 -9.94 11.50
CA PHE A 268 -21.90 -10.19 12.83
C PHE A 268 -22.82 -11.14 13.62
N THR A 269 -22.36 -12.36 13.89
CA THR A 269 -23.13 -13.39 14.61
C THR A 269 -23.54 -13.00 16.04
N ILE A 270 -22.87 -12.03 16.65
CA ILE A 270 -23.23 -11.49 17.96
C ILE A 270 -24.55 -10.69 17.94
N LYS A 271 -25.00 -10.28 16.75
CA LYS A 271 -26.35 -9.77 16.50
C LYS A 271 -27.12 -10.88 15.80
N GLY A 272 -27.89 -11.63 16.59
CA GLY A 272 -28.70 -12.76 16.11
C GLY A 272 -29.57 -12.44 14.90
#